data_AF-A0A7S1Q3M8-F1
#
_entry.id   AF-A0A7S1Q3M8-F1
#
_cell.length_a   1.000
_cell.length_b   1.000
_cell.length_c   1.000
_cell.angle_alpha   90.00
_cell.angle_beta   90.00
_cell.angle_gamma   90.00
#
_symmetry.space_group_name_H-M   'P 1'
#
loop_
_entity.id
_entity.type
_entity.pdbx_description
1 polymer ?
#
loop_
_entity_poly.entity_id
_entity_poly.type
_entity_poly.pdbx_seq_one_letter_code
_entity_poly.pdbx_strand_id
1 'polypeptide(L)'
;AMVALAHKDTPRVLRKARRHQRGRLCQRGVGGAPAAELAERPYDLEAWRRGYDSAEQEECYTLQCEGLPADLRGTFFRNGPAKFNVGSDQIMHPFDGDGMVSAVTFDGTGRLHFRNRFVRTPGFVEELAAGRMLYRGQFSLKPGGCTANAFDM
;
A
#
# COMPACT_ATOMS: atom_id res chain seq x y z
N ALA A 1 -7.30 19.82 -52.27
CA ALA A 1 -8.24 20.07 -51.17
C ALA A 1 -8.29 18.83 -50.29
N MET A 2 -7.60 18.85 -49.15
CA MET A 2 -7.93 18.03 -47.98
C MET A 2 -7.24 18.67 -46.78
N VAL A 3 -8.06 18.94 -45.77
CA VAL A 3 -7.83 19.84 -44.65
C VAL A 3 -6.98 19.13 -43.60
N ALA A 4 -5.83 19.71 -43.24
CA ALA A 4 -5.06 19.35 -42.05
C ALA A 4 -5.80 19.87 -40.82
N LEU A 5 -6.31 18.96 -39.99
CA LEU A 5 -6.96 19.30 -38.72
C LEU A 5 -5.89 19.58 -37.65
N ALA A 6 -5.84 20.85 -37.26
CA ALA A 6 -4.99 21.43 -36.24
C ALA A 6 -5.16 20.77 -34.87
N HIS A 7 -4.03 20.51 -34.22
CA HIS A 7 -3.96 20.29 -32.77
C HIS A 7 -4.49 21.55 -32.06
N LYS A 8 -5.52 21.38 -31.23
CA LYS A 8 -6.04 22.43 -30.35
C LYS A 8 -5.32 22.39 -29.01
N ASP A 9 -4.42 23.35 -28.81
CA ASP A 9 -3.90 23.75 -27.51
C ASP A 9 -5.05 24.11 -26.55
N THR A 10 -5.02 23.54 -25.35
CA THR A 10 -5.95 23.88 -24.26
C THR A 10 -5.21 24.69 -23.20
N PRO A 11 -5.74 25.85 -22.74
CA PRO A 11 -5.00 26.78 -21.90
C PRO A 11 -4.89 26.32 -20.44
N ARG A 12 -3.69 26.48 -19.87
CA ARG A 12 -3.42 26.34 -18.42
C ARG A 12 -4.23 27.37 -17.64
N VAL A 13 -5.21 26.91 -16.87
CA VAL A 13 -5.98 27.72 -15.93
C VAL A 13 -5.09 28.06 -14.73
N LEU A 14 -4.77 29.35 -14.58
CA LEU A 14 -4.09 29.92 -13.42
C LEU A 14 -5.00 29.83 -12.18
N ARG A 15 -4.73 28.90 -11.26
CA ARG A 15 -5.43 28.87 -9.96
C ARG A 15 -4.77 29.85 -8.99
N LYS A 16 -5.44 30.98 -8.73
CA LYS A 16 -5.09 31.91 -7.65
C LYS A 16 -5.09 31.18 -6.30
N ALA A 17 -3.93 31.09 -5.67
CA ALA A 17 -3.80 30.60 -4.30
C ALA A 17 -4.48 31.58 -3.32
N ARG A 18 -5.54 31.13 -2.63
CA ARG A 18 -6.14 31.87 -1.52
C ARG A 18 -5.20 31.79 -0.32
N ARG A 19 -4.70 32.95 0.14
CA ARG A 19 -4.01 33.09 1.44
C ARG A 19 -4.99 32.73 2.56
N HIS A 20 -4.80 31.60 3.21
CA HIS A 20 -5.36 31.33 4.53
C HIS A 20 -4.42 31.95 5.57
N GLN A 21 -4.92 32.92 6.32
CA GLN A 21 -4.23 33.52 7.45
C GLN A 21 -3.99 32.43 8.51
N ARG A 22 -2.73 31.99 8.67
CA ARG A 22 -2.33 31.16 9.80
C ARG A 22 -2.16 32.04 11.02
N GLY A 23 -2.94 31.76 12.06
CA GLY A 23 -2.74 32.31 13.41
C GLY A 23 -1.32 32.04 13.89
N ARG A 24 -0.73 33.03 14.57
CA ARG A 24 0.59 32.94 15.18
C ARG A 24 0.58 31.88 16.27
N LEU A 25 1.17 30.72 16.02
CA LEU A 25 1.66 29.87 17.11
C LEU A 25 3.06 30.37 17.52
N CYS A 26 3.20 30.59 18.83
CA CYS A 26 4.41 30.99 19.52
C CYS A 26 5.57 30.05 19.13
N GLN A 27 6.54 30.57 18.36
CA GLN A 27 7.80 29.87 18.09
C GLN A 27 8.67 29.93 19.35
N ARG A 28 8.55 28.93 20.22
CA ARG A 28 9.63 28.65 21.17
C ARG A 28 10.75 27.97 20.38
N GLY A 29 11.85 28.69 20.21
CA GLY A 29 13.06 28.21 19.55
C GLY A 29 13.61 27.00 20.28
N VAL A 30 13.44 25.83 19.69
CA VAL A 30 14.35 24.71 19.92
C VAL A 30 15.47 24.92 18.91
N GLY A 31 16.68 25.15 19.38
CA GLY A 31 17.86 25.26 18.53
C GLY A 31 17.92 24.03 17.64
N GLY A 32 17.59 24.20 16.36
CA GLY A 32 17.70 23.14 15.38
C GLY A 32 19.18 22.82 15.25
N ALA A 33 19.56 21.59 15.59
CA ALA A 33 20.80 21.03 15.06
C ALA A 33 20.83 21.33 13.55
N PRO A 34 21.98 21.72 12.99
CA PRO A 34 22.07 21.90 11.55
C PRO A 34 21.51 20.64 10.91
N ALA A 35 20.62 20.81 9.92
CA ALA A 35 20.12 19.70 9.13
C ALA A 35 21.35 19.00 8.59
N ALA A 36 21.76 17.93 9.28
CA ALA A 36 22.84 17.08 8.85
C ALA A 36 22.45 16.71 7.44
N GLU A 37 23.26 17.17 6.49
CA GLU A 37 23.16 16.88 5.07
C GLU A 37 22.86 15.39 4.98
N LEU A 38 21.59 15.07 4.65
CA LEU A 38 21.11 13.70 4.66
C LEU A 38 21.96 13.00 3.62
N ALA A 39 22.94 12.20 4.07
CA ALA A 39 23.78 11.41 3.21
C ALA A 39 22.89 10.76 2.14
N GLU A 40 23.31 10.84 0.87
CA GLU A 40 22.54 10.25 -0.23
C GLU A 40 22.18 8.81 0.15
N ARG A 41 20.87 8.55 0.25
CA ARG A 41 20.39 7.23 0.63
C ARG A 41 20.68 6.29 -0.54
N PRO A 42 21.21 5.08 -0.30
CA PRO A 42 21.42 4.10 -1.37
C PRO A 42 20.10 3.52 -1.91
N TYR A 43 18.95 4.04 -1.48
CA TYR A 43 17.62 3.61 -1.88
C TYR A 43 16.65 4.79 -1.91
N ASP A 44 15.65 4.68 -2.78
CA ASP A 44 14.50 5.60 -2.81
C ASP A 44 13.51 5.24 -1.68
N LEU A 45 13.32 6.16 -0.74
CA LEU A 45 12.40 6.00 0.37
C LEU A 45 10.94 5.88 -0.09
N GLU A 46 10.56 6.63 -1.11
CA GLU A 46 9.18 6.61 -1.61
C GLU A 46 8.89 5.27 -2.29
N ALA A 47 9.81 4.78 -3.12
CA ALA A 47 9.70 3.46 -3.71
C ALA A 47 9.63 2.34 -2.65
N TRP A 48 10.43 2.43 -1.59
CA TRP A 48 10.36 1.49 -0.46
C TRP A 48 9.00 1.54 0.25
N ARG A 49 8.43 2.74 0.46
CA ARG A 49 7.12 2.90 1.11
C ARG A 49 5.98 2.28 0.31
N ARG A 50 6.03 2.36 -1.03
CA ARG A 50 5.03 1.74 -1.91
C ARG A 50 4.99 0.21 -1.77
N GLY A 51 6.05 -0.41 -1.25
CA GLY A 51 6.03 -1.83 -0.86
C GLY A 51 5.02 -2.17 0.24
N TYR A 52 4.50 -1.17 0.95
CA TYR A 52 3.43 -1.28 1.94
C TYR A 52 2.10 -0.69 1.45
N ASP A 53 1.93 -0.47 0.15
CA ASP A 53 0.61 -0.20 -0.41
C ASP A 53 -0.24 -1.47 -0.36
N SER A 54 -1.56 -1.30 -0.19
CA SER A 54 -2.47 -2.44 -0.09
C SER A 54 -2.68 -3.10 -1.45
N ALA A 55 -2.66 -4.43 -1.49
CA ALA A 55 -3.12 -5.19 -2.63
C ALA A 55 -4.63 -4.96 -2.81
N GLU A 56 -5.02 -4.48 -3.98
CA GLU A 56 -6.42 -4.22 -4.30
C GLU A 56 -7.15 -5.47 -4.80
N GLN A 57 -6.42 -6.41 -5.41
CA GLN A 57 -6.99 -7.50 -6.20
C GLN A 57 -6.33 -8.85 -5.89
N GLU A 58 -7.16 -9.89 -5.97
CA GLU A 58 -6.72 -11.27 -6.05
C GLU A 58 -6.60 -11.67 -7.52
N GLU A 59 -5.43 -12.13 -7.91
CA GLU A 59 -5.03 -12.47 -9.27
C GLU A 59 -4.77 -13.97 -9.40
N CYS A 60 -4.92 -14.45 -10.63
CA CYS A 60 -4.63 -15.82 -11.01
C CYS A 60 -4.29 -15.84 -12.49
N TYR A 61 -3.03 -16.07 -12.84
CA TYR A 61 -2.59 -16.06 -14.24
C TYR A 61 -1.38 -16.96 -14.47
N THR A 62 -1.12 -17.26 -15.74
CA THR A 62 0.03 -18.05 -16.19
C THR A 62 0.93 -17.19 -17.05
N LEU A 63 2.24 -17.29 -16.85
CA LEU A 63 3.26 -16.63 -17.66
C LEU A 63 4.18 -17.66 -18.29
N GLN A 64 4.63 -17.38 -19.51
CA GLN A 64 5.78 -18.03 -20.11
C GLN A 64 7.04 -17.25 -19.71
N CYS A 65 8.06 -17.94 -19.21
CA CYS A 65 9.30 -17.31 -18.81
C CYS A 65 10.50 -17.98 -19.46
N GLU A 66 11.47 -17.15 -19.82
CA GLU A 66 12.75 -17.58 -20.35
C GLU A 66 13.70 -17.92 -19.19
N GLY A 67 14.57 -18.92 -19.37
CA GLY A 67 15.61 -19.27 -18.41
C GLY A 67 15.16 -20.05 -17.16
N LEU A 68 13.92 -20.55 -17.11
CA LEU A 68 13.49 -21.43 -16.02
C LEU A 68 14.12 -22.83 -16.16
N PRO A 69 14.72 -23.40 -15.10
CA PRO A 69 15.22 -24.77 -15.11
C PRO A 69 14.10 -25.79 -15.36
N ALA A 70 14.36 -26.80 -16.20
CA ALA A 70 13.36 -27.81 -16.55
C ALA A 70 13.03 -28.76 -15.37
N ASP A 71 13.96 -28.91 -14.44
CA ASP A 71 13.84 -29.68 -13.21
C ASP A 71 13.17 -28.90 -12.07
N LEU A 72 13.00 -27.58 -12.20
CA LEU A 72 12.26 -26.77 -11.24
C LEU A 72 10.76 -27.05 -11.36
N ARG A 73 10.28 -27.93 -10.48
CA ARG A 73 8.88 -28.35 -10.41
C ARG A 73 8.39 -28.25 -8.99
N GLY A 74 7.22 -27.63 -8.81
CA GLY A 74 6.59 -27.48 -7.51
C GLY A 74 6.02 -26.09 -7.30
N THR A 75 5.59 -25.82 -6.07
CA THR A 75 4.94 -24.57 -5.70
C THR A 75 5.67 -23.90 -4.56
N PHE A 76 6.08 -22.66 -4.77
CA PHE A 76 6.56 -21.77 -3.72
C PHE A 76 5.38 -21.00 -3.12
N PHE A 77 5.18 -21.16 -1.81
CA PHE A 77 4.17 -20.42 -1.06
C PHE A 77 4.83 -19.35 -0.21
N ARG A 78 4.23 -18.16 -0.18
CA ARG A 78 4.60 -17.06 0.71
C ARG A 78 3.36 -16.47 1.33
N ASN A 79 3.39 -16.27 2.65
CA ASN A 79 2.40 -15.46 3.36
C ASN A 79 2.99 -14.07 3.68
N GLY A 80 2.13 -13.06 3.82
CA GLY A 80 2.49 -11.74 4.29
C GLY A 80 1.27 -10.83 4.43
N PRO A 81 1.41 -9.71 5.15
CA PRO A 81 0.37 -8.69 5.19
C PRO A 81 0.27 -8.04 3.80
N ALA A 82 -0.96 -7.89 3.31
CA ALA A 82 -1.20 -7.28 2.01
C ALA A 82 -2.35 -6.27 2.00
N LYS A 83 -3.07 -6.09 3.11
CA LYS A 83 -4.07 -5.04 3.23
C LYS A 83 -3.76 -4.20 4.45
N PHE A 84 -3.56 -2.91 4.24
CA PHE A 84 -3.16 -1.93 5.26
C PHE A 84 -4.26 -0.86 5.47
N ASN A 85 -5.45 -1.08 4.91
CA ASN A 85 -6.60 -0.21 5.06
C ASN A 85 -7.92 -0.99 5.05
N VAL A 86 -8.89 -0.52 5.84
CA VAL A 86 -10.26 -1.02 5.86
C VAL A 86 -11.20 0.16 5.68
N GLY A 87 -11.80 0.28 4.49
CA GLY A 87 -12.53 1.49 4.10
C GLY A 87 -11.61 2.71 4.14
N SER A 88 -11.96 3.71 4.97
CA SER A 88 -11.14 4.90 5.21
C SER A 88 -10.10 4.73 6.32
N ASP A 89 -10.17 3.65 7.10
CA ASP A 89 -9.32 3.45 8.26
C ASP A 89 -7.96 2.87 7.84
N GLN A 90 -6.88 3.38 8.43
CA GLN A 90 -5.52 2.93 8.14
C GLN A 90 -4.94 2.06 9.26
N ILE A 91 -4.21 1.03 8.84
CA ILE A 91 -3.42 0.19 9.72
C ILE A 91 -2.04 0.85 9.88
N MET A 92 -1.62 1.05 11.13
CA MET A 92 -0.43 1.86 11.45
C MET A 92 0.86 1.04 11.44
N HIS A 93 0.77 -0.28 11.61
CA HIS A 93 1.90 -1.17 11.64
C HIS A 93 1.70 -2.33 10.66
N PRO A 94 2.69 -2.66 9.82
CA PRO A 94 2.50 -3.64 8.75
C PRO A 94 2.11 -5.04 9.25
N PHE A 95 2.48 -5.41 10.48
CA PHE A 95 2.16 -6.73 11.03
C PHE A 95 0.69 -6.93 11.39
N ASP A 96 -0.10 -5.85 11.44
CA ASP A 96 -1.55 -5.96 11.65
C ASP A 96 -2.33 -6.01 10.33
N GLY A 97 -1.66 -5.91 9.18
CA GLY A 97 -2.33 -5.99 7.89
C GLY A 97 -2.89 -7.38 7.60
N ASP A 98 -4.02 -7.46 6.89
CA ASP A 98 -4.65 -8.75 6.58
C ASP A 98 -3.72 -9.64 5.77
N GLY A 99 -3.69 -10.92 6.14
CA GLY A 99 -2.82 -11.92 5.52
C GLY A 99 -3.27 -12.27 4.10
N MET A 100 -2.30 -12.32 3.19
CA MET A 100 -2.47 -12.83 1.84
C MET A 100 -1.41 -13.88 1.53
N VAL A 101 -1.87 -14.99 0.99
CA VAL A 101 -0.99 -16.06 0.52
C VAL A 101 -0.81 -15.91 -0.97
N SER A 102 0.45 -15.87 -1.40
CA SER A 102 0.87 -15.94 -2.80
C SER A 102 1.50 -17.31 -3.09
N ALA A 103 1.16 -17.87 -4.24
CA ALA A 103 1.67 -19.13 -4.73
C ALA A 103 2.23 -18.97 -6.14
N VAL A 104 3.45 -19.46 -6.34
CA VAL A 104 4.11 -19.54 -7.66
C VAL A 104 4.35 -21.01 -7.96
N THR A 105 3.70 -21.55 -8.99
CA THR A 105 3.83 -22.95 -9.38
C THR A 105 4.62 -23.08 -10.68
N PHE A 106 5.65 -23.92 -10.68
CA PHE A 106 6.48 -24.23 -11.83
C PHE A 106 6.15 -25.64 -12.33
N ASP A 107 5.91 -25.78 -13.64
CA ASP A 107 5.52 -27.05 -14.26
C ASP A 107 6.70 -27.77 -14.97
N GLY A 108 7.89 -27.15 -15.01
CA GLY A 108 9.07 -27.63 -15.70
C GLY A 108 9.02 -27.51 -17.23
N THR A 109 8.05 -26.80 -17.79
CA THR A 109 7.91 -26.51 -19.24
C THR A 109 8.29 -25.07 -19.60
N GLY A 110 8.88 -24.34 -18.66
CA GLY A 110 9.14 -22.90 -18.80
C GLY A 110 7.93 -22.01 -18.51
N ARG A 111 6.84 -22.59 -17.98
CA ARG A 111 5.66 -21.83 -17.52
C ARG A 111 5.64 -21.72 -16.00
N LEU A 112 5.16 -20.57 -15.52
CA LEU A 112 4.81 -20.39 -14.12
C LEU A 112 3.34 -19.97 -13.99
N HIS A 113 2.68 -20.48 -12.96
CA HIS A 113 1.33 -20.08 -12.58
C HIS A 113 1.38 -19.31 -11.26
N PHE A 114 0.94 -18.06 -11.28
CA PHE A 114 0.83 -17.20 -10.11
C PHE A 114 -0.62 -17.14 -9.61
N ARG A 115 -0.79 -17.17 -8.29
CA ARG A 115 -2.06 -16.90 -7.63
C ARG A 115 -1.84 -16.26 -6.28
N ASN A 116 -2.61 -15.23 -5.94
CA ASN A 116 -2.71 -14.72 -4.57
C ASN A 116 -4.16 -14.74 -4.09
N ARG A 117 -4.36 -14.96 -2.79
CA ARG A 117 -5.66 -14.91 -2.11
C ARG A 117 -5.52 -14.38 -0.70
N PHE A 118 -6.46 -13.52 -0.29
CA PHE A 118 -6.58 -13.14 1.11
C PHE A 118 -7.05 -14.32 1.94
N VAL A 119 -6.45 -14.50 3.11
CA VAL A 119 -6.89 -15.48 4.08
C VAL A 119 -8.21 -14.96 4.66
N ARG A 120 -9.27 -15.75 4.51
CA ARG A 120 -10.63 -15.40 4.99
C ARG A 120 -10.74 -15.65 6.49
N THR A 121 -9.98 -14.90 7.28
CA THR A 121 -10.11 -14.88 8.74
C THR A 121 -11.47 -14.28 9.11
N PRO A 122 -12.05 -14.62 10.28
CA PRO A 122 -13.31 -14.02 10.73
C PRO A 122 -13.24 -12.49 10.76
N GLY A 123 -12.17 -11.93 11.33
CA GLY A 123 -11.95 -10.48 11.40
C GLY A 123 -11.94 -9.82 10.03
N PHE A 124 -11.19 -10.37 9.07
CA PHE A 124 -11.15 -9.84 7.71
C PHE A 124 -12.52 -9.85 7.02
N VAL A 125 -13.27 -10.94 7.16
CA VAL A 125 -14.60 -11.06 6.53
C VAL A 125 -15.59 -10.05 7.12
N GLU A 126 -15.59 -9.88 8.44
CA GLU A 126 -16.47 -8.94 9.13
C GLU A 126 -16.10 -7.48 8.84
N GLU A 127 -14.81 -7.15 8.86
CA GLU A 127 -14.31 -5.81 8.53
C GLU A 127 -14.54 -5.44 7.07
N LEU A 128 -14.38 -6.41 6.15
CA LEU A 128 -14.72 -6.23 4.75
C LEU A 128 -16.23 -5.96 4.56
N ALA A 129 -17.09 -6.68 5.28
CA ALA A 129 -18.53 -6.48 5.24
C ALA A 129 -18.96 -5.14 5.87
N ALA A 130 -18.30 -4.72 6.97
CA ALA A 130 -18.59 -3.46 7.65
C ALA A 130 -17.99 -2.24 6.96
N GLY A 131 -16.97 -2.42 6.12
CA GLY A 131 -16.27 -1.35 5.41
C GLY A 131 -15.49 -0.40 6.33
N ARG A 132 -15.15 -0.86 7.55
CA ARG A 132 -14.38 -0.10 8.56
C ARG A 132 -13.68 -1.05 9.52
N MET A 133 -12.66 -0.55 10.21
CA MET A 133 -11.97 -1.32 11.24
C MET A 133 -12.91 -1.61 12.41
N LEU A 134 -12.97 -2.88 12.81
CA LEU A 134 -13.76 -3.38 13.93
C LEU A 134 -12.86 -3.84 15.07
N TYR A 135 -11.70 -4.40 14.74
CA TYR A 135 -10.77 -5.02 15.67
C TYR A 135 -9.56 -4.15 15.91
N ARG A 136 -9.03 -4.21 17.12
CA ARG A 136 -7.80 -3.52 17.49
C ARG A 136 -6.62 -4.41 17.09
N GLY A 137 -5.68 -3.85 16.33
CA GLY A 137 -4.45 -4.53 16.01
C GLY A 137 -3.56 -4.68 17.24
N GLN A 138 -2.61 -5.62 17.18
CA GLN A 138 -1.63 -5.78 18.24
C GLN A 138 -0.72 -4.54 18.34
N PHE A 139 -0.42 -3.91 17.20
CA PHE A 139 0.44 -2.74 17.10
C PHE A 139 -0.29 -1.49 16.56
N SER A 140 -1.51 -1.64 16.07
CA SER A 140 -2.35 -0.60 15.47
C SER A 140 -3.59 -0.36 16.32
N LEU A 141 -3.84 0.90 16.66
CA LEU A 141 -5.03 1.29 17.42
C LEU A 141 -6.21 1.50 16.48
N LYS A 142 -7.42 1.22 16.99
CA LYS A 142 -8.65 1.59 16.29
C LYS A 142 -8.80 3.10 16.22
N PRO A 143 -9.41 3.62 15.15
CA PRO A 143 -9.92 4.99 15.13
C PRO A 143 -10.84 5.27 16.32
N GLY A 144 -10.79 6.49 16.87
CA GLY A 144 -11.60 6.90 18.03
C GLY A 144 -10.81 7.10 19.33
N GLY A 145 -9.48 6.92 19.32
CA GLY A 145 -8.62 7.30 20.43
C GLY A 145 -8.82 6.46 21.69
N CYS A 146 -8.55 7.03 22.86
CA CYS A 146 -8.56 6.28 24.13
C CYS A 146 -9.90 5.62 24.42
N THR A 147 -11.04 6.27 24.12
CA THR A 147 -12.37 5.71 24.41
C THR A 147 -12.70 4.49 23.57
N ALA A 148 -12.19 4.42 22.33
CA ALA A 148 -12.40 3.28 21.44
C ALA A 148 -11.46 2.10 21.72
N ASN A 149 -10.37 2.32 22.47
CA ASN A 149 -9.31 1.33 22.70
C ASN A 149 -9.14 0.96 24.19
N ALA A 150 -9.70 1.75 25.12
CA ALA A 150 -9.63 1.45 26.55
C ALA A 150 -10.39 0.16 26.84
N PHE A 151 -9.69 -0.80 27.47
CA PHE A 151 -10.21 -2.13 27.80
C PHE A 151 -10.62 -3.00 26.59
N ASP A 152 -10.30 -2.57 25.35
CA ASP A 152 -10.41 -3.38 24.14
C ASP A 152 -9.15 -4.28 24.07
N MET A 153 -9.20 -5.41 24.79
CA MET A 153 -8.14 -6.42 24.89
C MET A 153 -8.52 -7.69 24.13
#